data_AF-A0A0W0F9T6-F1
#
_entry.id   AF-A0A0W0F9T6-F1
#
_cell.length_a   1.000
_cell.length_b   1.000
_cell.length_c   1.000
_cell.angle_alpha   90.00
_cell.angle_beta   90.00
_cell.angle_gamma   90.00
#
_symmetry.space_group_name_H-M   'P 1'
#
loop_
_entity.id
_entity.type
_entity.pdbx_description
1 polymer ?
#
loop_
_entity_poly.entity_id
_entity_poly.type
_entity_poly.pdbx_seq_one_letter_code
_entity_poly.pdbx_strand_id
1 'polypeptide(L)'
;MFLILSLPSCRFSDTPALTFELWMKRNIPSSRMAQLLGLDAAWTSFAFAVIQSDDINRHPIEEFLDYAWLILGTQHYVAKNGVREVVSRLASRIPHVHLSSSISSLESDPRDPTLVSARCSNAGGDQLFSGFNHVIFATRASRAIPILKSYAASLHPSANGYHTQLVNDQIACLQQFKYRQSIVINRTDDSFLPDNAKDR
;
A
#
# COMPACT_ATOMS: atom_id res chain seq x y z
N MET A 1 21.27 -12.42 -12.46
CA MET A 1 20.20 -13.32 -12.89
C MET A 1 18.81 -12.71 -12.68
N PHE A 2 18.45 -12.32 -11.45
CA PHE A 2 17.14 -11.69 -11.15
C PHE A 2 16.77 -10.50 -12.07
N LEU A 3 17.71 -9.56 -12.29
CA LEU A 3 17.50 -8.41 -13.19
C LEU A 3 17.29 -8.76 -14.67
N ILE A 4 17.85 -9.90 -15.12
CA ILE A 4 17.62 -10.38 -16.49
C ILE A 4 16.22 -10.99 -16.57
N LEU A 5 15.81 -11.74 -15.54
CA LEU A 5 14.49 -12.35 -15.47
C LEU A 5 13.37 -11.32 -15.24
N SER A 6 13.67 -10.10 -14.78
CA SER A 6 12.71 -9.01 -14.70
C SER A 6 12.41 -8.35 -16.05
N LEU A 7 13.24 -8.54 -17.08
CA LEU A 7 12.99 -8.02 -18.43
C LEU A 7 11.67 -8.60 -18.98
N PRO A 8 10.73 -7.78 -19.47
CA PRO A 8 9.46 -8.27 -20.00
C PRO A 8 9.60 -9.35 -21.08
N SER A 9 10.62 -9.24 -21.94
CA SER A 9 10.91 -10.21 -23.00
C SER A 9 11.51 -11.54 -22.50
N CYS A 10 12.03 -11.58 -21.28
CA CYS A 10 12.60 -12.79 -20.67
C CYS A 10 11.63 -13.49 -19.72
N ARG A 11 10.42 -12.95 -19.52
CA ARG A 11 9.39 -13.54 -18.65
C ARG A 11 8.66 -14.67 -19.35
N PHE A 12 8.26 -15.67 -18.58
CA PHE A 12 7.37 -16.72 -19.07
C PHE A 12 5.95 -16.18 -19.22
N SER A 13 5.17 -16.73 -20.14
CA SER A 13 3.78 -16.30 -20.38
C SER A 13 2.85 -16.55 -19.19
N ASP A 14 3.20 -17.47 -18.29
CA ASP A 14 2.45 -17.80 -17.09
C ASP A 14 2.89 -17.02 -15.83
N THR A 15 3.85 -16.11 -15.96
CA THR A 15 4.35 -15.26 -14.85
C THR A 15 3.25 -14.58 -14.03
N PRO A 16 2.16 -14.03 -14.61
CA PRO A 16 1.09 -13.40 -13.84
C PRO A 16 0.37 -14.33 -12.86
N ALA A 17 0.40 -15.64 -13.11
CA ALA A 17 -0.26 -16.65 -12.27
C ALA A 17 0.69 -17.27 -11.23
N LEU A 18 1.99 -16.95 -11.28
CA LEU A 18 2.99 -17.55 -10.40
C LEU A 18 3.13 -16.76 -9.09
N THR A 19 3.21 -17.49 -7.99
CA THR A 19 3.68 -16.94 -6.72
C THR A 19 5.20 -16.83 -6.71
N PHE A 20 5.72 -15.98 -5.84
CA PHE A 20 7.17 -15.84 -5.62
C PHE A 20 7.84 -17.20 -5.35
N GLU A 21 7.26 -18.03 -4.48
CA GLU A 21 7.82 -19.34 -4.12
C GLU A 21 7.93 -20.28 -5.32
N LEU A 22 6.85 -20.41 -6.10
CA LEU A 22 6.82 -21.27 -7.28
C LEU A 22 7.83 -20.80 -8.33
N TRP A 23 7.92 -19.49 -8.52
CA TRP A 23 8.89 -18.90 -9.44
C TRP A 23 10.33 -19.12 -8.98
N MET A 24 10.62 -18.97 -7.68
CA MET A 24 11.94 -19.22 -7.11
C MET A 24 12.39 -20.67 -7.31
N LYS A 25 11.49 -21.64 -7.08
CA LYS A 25 11.74 -23.07 -7.31
C LYS A 25 11.98 -23.40 -8.78
N ARG A 26 11.24 -22.75 -9.68
CA ARG A 26 11.33 -22.98 -11.14
C ARG A 26 12.63 -22.45 -11.74
N ASN A 27 13.12 -21.31 -11.25
CA ASN A 27 14.29 -20.63 -11.82
C ASN A 27 15.61 -21.03 -11.16
N ILE A 28 15.65 -22.11 -10.37
CA ILE A 28 16.90 -22.62 -9.78
C ILE A 28 17.84 -23.04 -10.94
N PRO A 29 19.06 -22.49 -11.01
CA PRO A 29 20.05 -22.92 -11.99
C PRO A 29 20.41 -24.40 -11.77
N SER A 30 20.00 -25.28 -12.67
CA SER A 30 20.17 -26.73 -12.50
C SER A 30 21.18 -27.37 -13.46
N SER A 31 21.78 -26.57 -14.36
CA SER A 31 22.77 -27.10 -15.30
C SER A 31 24.10 -27.42 -14.60
N ARG A 32 24.84 -28.42 -15.11
CA ARG A 32 26.14 -28.82 -14.54
C ARG A 32 27.14 -27.65 -14.49
N MET A 33 27.11 -26.77 -15.48
CA MET A 33 27.95 -25.56 -15.47
C MET A 33 27.53 -24.57 -14.39
N ALA A 34 26.22 -24.40 -14.16
CA ALA A 34 25.72 -23.52 -13.10
C ALA A 34 26.09 -24.04 -11.71
N GLN A 35 26.02 -25.36 -11.51
CA GLN A 35 26.44 -26.03 -10.27
C GLN A 35 27.95 -25.91 -10.04
N LEU A 36 28.76 -26.07 -11.10
CA LEU A 36 30.21 -25.88 -11.00
C LEU A 36 30.59 -24.44 -10.62
N LEU A 37 29.81 -23.46 -11.10
CA LEU A 37 29.98 -22.05 -10.76
C LEU A 37 29.29 -21.64 -9.44
N GLY A 38 28.63 -22.56 -8.74
CA GLY A 38 27.92 -22.29 -7.48
C GLY A 38 26.71 -21.38 -7.61
N LEU A 39 26.14 -21.23 -8.81
CA LEU A 39 25.00 -20.34 -9.06
C LEU A 39 23.71 -20.84 -8.40
N ASP A 40 23.58 -22.15 -8.21
CA ASP A 40 22.51 -22.80 -7.46
C ASP A 40 22.57 -22.47 -5.97
N ALA A 41 23.76 -22.54 -5.36
CA ALA A 41 23.98 -22.17 -3.97
C ALA A 41 23.76 -20.66 -3.74
N ALA A 42 24.23 -19.82 -4.66
CA ALA A 42 24.01 -18.38 -4.63
C ALA A 42 22.51 -18.03 -4.78
N TRP A 43 21.80 -18.72 -5.69
CA TRP A 43 20.36 -18.55 -5.87
C TRP A 43 19.58 -18.95 -4.63
N THR A 44 19.95 -20.06 -4.00
CA THR A 44 19.31 -20.55 -2.77
C THR A 44 19.54 -19.56 -1.62
N SER A 45 20.75 -19.03 -1.49
CA SER A 45 21.08 -18.01 -0.48
C SER A 45 20.29 -16.71 -0.70
N PHE A 46 20.17 -16.27 -1.96
CA PHE A 46 19.31 -15.15 -2.34
C PHE A 46 17.84 -15.42 -1.99
N ALA A 47 17.35 -16.63 -2.29
CA ALA A 47 16.00 -17.06 -1.93
C ALA A 47 15.76 -16.93 -0.43
N PHE A 48 16.63 -17.50 0.40
CA PHE A 48 16.50 -17.40 1.85
C PHE A 48 16.55 -15.96 2.38
N ALA A 49 17.37 -15.09 1.78
CA ALA A 49 17.45 -13.69 2.19
C ALA A 49 16.15 -12.91 1.91
N VAL A 50 15.47 -13.22 0.80
CA VAL A 50 14.24 -12.55 0.36
C VAL A 50 12.98 -13.20 0.97
N ILE A 51 13.00 -14.52 1.16
CA ILE A 51 11.91 -15.29 1.79
C ILE A 51 11.93 -15.02 3.29
N GLN A 52 11.30 -13.91 3.69
CA GLN A 52 11.19 -13.53 5.10
C GLN A 52 9.79 -13.73 5.67
N SER A 53 8.78 -13.99 4.83
CA SER A 53 7.41 -14.23 5.29
C SER A 53 6.59 -15.08 4.32
N ASP A 54 5.61 -15.82 4.86
CA ASP A 54 4.63 -16.58 4.07
C ASP A 54 3.84 -15.70 3.09
N ASP A 55 3.65 -14.42 3.41
CA ASP A 55 2.98 -13.47 2.53
C ASP A 55 3.82 -13.18 1.28
N ILE A 56 5.13 -12.95 1.44
CA ILE A 56 6.05 -12.74 0.31
C ILE A 56 6.05 -13.99 -0.59
N ASN A 57 6.09 -15.20 0.00
CA ASN A 57 6.08 -16.45 -0.75
C ASN A 57 4.83 -16.63 -1.61
N ARG A 58 3.68 -16.18 -1.12
CA ARG A 58 2.38 -16.27 -1.81
C ARG A 58 2.08 -15.05 -2.68
N HIS A 59 2.91 -14.02 -2.63
CA HIS A 59 2.71 -12.80 -3.41
C HIS A 59 2.98 -13.08 -4.90
N PRO A 60 2.21 -12.47 -5.82
CA PRO A 60 2.45 -12.59 -7.25
C PRO A 60 3.88 -12.15 -7.60
N ILE A 61 4.61 -12.99 -8.33
CA ILE A 61 6.00 -12.65 -8.73
C ILE A 61 6.04 -11.48 -9.70
N GLU A 62 4.98 -11.29 -10.49
CA GLU A 62 4.88 -10.23 -11.48
C GLU A 62 5.13 -8.85 -10.88
N GLU A 63 4.55 -8.56 -9.71
CA GLU A 63 4.73 -7.28 -9.01
C GLU A 63 6.21 -7.03 -8.66
N PHE A 64 6.94 -8.05 -8.21
CA PHE A 64 8.36 -7.93 -7.91
C PHE A 64 9.21 -7.70 -9.17
N LEU A 65 8.88 -8.40 -10.28
CA LEU A 65 9.60 -8.27 -11.53
C LEU A 65 9.34 -6.92 -12.20
N ASP A 66 8.10 -6.42 -12.13
CA ASP A 66 7.76 -5.08 -12.59
C ASP A 66 8.46 -4.01 -11.78
N TYR A 67 8.43 -4.11 -10.45
CA TYR A 67 9.16 -3.20 -9.60
C TYR A 67 10.65 -3.18 -9.96
N ALA A 68 11.29 -4.35 -10.03
CA ALA A 68 12.71 -4.48 -10.36
C ALA A 68 13.06 -3.91 -11.75
N TRP A 69 12.20 -4.11 -12.74
CA TRP A 69 12.37 -3.56 -14.08
C TRP A 69 12.20 -2.05 -14.13
N LEU A 70 11.13 -1.53 -13.53
CA LEU A 70 10.80 -0.10 -13.56
C LEU A 70 11.80 0.77 -12.81
N ILE A 71 12.47 0.21 -11.80
CA ILE A 71 13.52 0.92 -11.05
C ILE A 71 14.92 0.76 -11.66
N LEU A 72 15.11 -0.15 -12.62
CA LEU A 72 16.44 -0.41 -13.17
C LEU A 72 16.95 0.83 -13.92
N GLY A 73 18.09 1.35 -13.51
CA GLY A 73 18.69 2.55 -14.11
C GLY A 73 18.04 3.86 -13.68
N THR A 74 17.08 3.84 -12.75
CA THR A 74 16.50 5.07 -12.20
C THR A 74 17.34 5.61 -11.04
N GLN A 75 17.42 6.94 -10.96
CA GLN A 75 18.11 7.61 -9.87
C GLN A 75 17.16 7.77 -8.69
N HIS A 76 17.62 7.32 -7.52
CA HIS A 76 16.87 7.42 -6.28
C HIS A 76 17.31 8.70 -5.57
N TYR A 77 16.38 9.64 -5.39
CA TYR A 77 16.66 10.93 -4.78
C TYR A 77 16.10 10.99 -3.37
N VAL A 78 16.90 11.53 -2.45
CA VAL A 78 16.46 11.86 -1.09
C VAL A 78 16.25 13.36 -1.02
N ALA A 79 15.04 13.80 -0.68
CA ALA A 79 14.78 15.20 -0.42
C ALA A 79 15.62 15.67 0.78
N LYS A 80 16.24 16.86 0.69
CA LYS A 80 17.18 17.37 1.69
C LYS A 80 16.61 17.36 3.12
N ASN A 81 15.33 17.69 3.28
CA ASN A 81 14.64 17.64 4.57
C ASN A 81 13.60 16.50 4.64
N GLY A 82 13.85 15.42 3.90
CA GLY A 82 12.97 14.27 3.78
C GLY A 82 11.62 14.60 3.13
N VAL A 83 10.69 13.65 3.24
CA VAL A 83 9.35 13.75 2.63
C VAL A 83 8.54 14.94 3.18
N ARG A 84 8.85 15.42 4.40
CA ARG A 84 8.18 16.58 5.01
C ARG A 84 8.27 17.83 4.15
N GLU A 85 9.40 18.08 3.49
CA GLU A 85 9.55 19.23 2.60
C GLU A 85 8.64 19.13 1.37
N VAL A 86 8.54 17.94 0.79
CA VAL A 86 7.65 17.68 -0.35
C VAL A 86 6.20 17.94 0.06
N VAL A 87 5.77 17.37 1.19
CA VAL A 87 4.42 17.56 1.74
C VAL A 87 4.15 19.03 2.04
N SER A 88 5.10 19.73 2.67
CA SER A 88 4.95 21.16 3.00
C SER A 88 4.78 22.01 1.74
N ARG A 89 5.52 21.73 0.67
CA ARG A 89 5.40 22.47 -0.59
C ARG A 89 4.06 22.20 -1.28
N LEU A 90 3.64 20.94 -1.34
CA LEU A 90 2.34 20.56 -1.93
C LEU A 90 1.16 21.14 -1.14
N ALA A 91 1.21 21.09 0.19
CA ALA A 91 0.14 21.58 1.05
C ALA A 91 0.07 23.12 1.15
N SER A 92 1.15 23.83 0.82
CA SER A 92 1.23 25.30 0.99
C SER A 92 0.13 26.09 0.28
N ARG A 93 -0.45 25.53 -0.79
CA ARG A 93 -1.49 26.17 -1.60
C ARG A 93 -2.88 25.58 -1.40
N ILE A 94 -3.04 24.64 -0.47
CA ILE A 94 -4.32 23.97 -0.22
C ILE A 94 -5.03 24.73 0.92
N PRO A 95 -6.13 25.45 0.65
CA PRO A 95 -6.93 26.05 1.70
C PRO A 95 -7.74 24.99 2.45
N HIS A 96 -8.29 25.34 3.61
CA HIS A 96 -9.21 24.49 4.40
C HIS A 96 -8.62 23.14 4.84
N VAL A 97 -7.36 23.14 5.27
CA VAL A 97 -6.72 21.97 5.89
C VAL A 97 -7.05 21.93 7.38
N HIS A 98 -7.86 20.95 7.78
CA HIS A 98 -8.25 20.74 9.17
C HIS A 98 -7.34 19.70 9.84
N LEU A 99 -6.29 20.16 10.52
CA LEU A 99 -5.41 19.30 11.31
C LEU A 99 -6.07 18.91 12.64
N SER A 100 -5.70 17.74 13.17
CA SER A 100 -6.25 17.21 14.44
C SER A 100 -7.79 17.08 14.45
N SER A 101 -8.38 16.94 13.27
CA SER A 101 -9.82 16.71 13.08
C SER A 101 -10.03 15.31 12.52
N SER A 102 -10.42 14.36 13.37
CA SER A 102 -10.68 12.98 12.94
C SER A 102 -12.12 12.84 12.48
N ILE A 103 -12.34 12.43 11.23
CA ILE A 103 -13.67 12.09 10.74
C ILE A 103 -14.13 10.80 11.43
N SER A 104 -15.27 10.86 12.12
CA SER A 104 -15.86 9.72 12.84
C SER A 104 -16.97 9.04 12.04
N SER A 105 -17.75 9.81 11.28
CA SER A 105 -18.85 9.29 10.46
C SER A 105 -19.14 10.20 9.28
N LEU A 106 -19.74 9.61 8.25
CA LEU A 106 -20.43 10.32 7.17
C LEU A 106 -21.93 10.04 7.26
N GLU A 107 -22.72 11.03 6.87
CA GLU A 107 -24.18 10.96 6.81
C GLU A 107 -24.74 11.73 5.60
N SER A 108 -25.95 11.39 5.15
CA SER A 108 -26.70 12.21 4.20
C SER A 108 -26.96 13.59 4.81
N ASP A 109 -26.78 14.66 4.03
CA ASP A 109 -26.91 16.02 4.53
C ASP A 109 -28.35 16.31 4.98
N PRO A 110 -28.56 16.85 6.20
CA PRO A 110 -29.89 17.12 6.72
C PRO A 110 -30.70 18.14 5.91
N ARG A 111 -30.02 19.01 5.15
CA ARG A 111 -30.66 20.08 4.37
C ARG A 111 -30.90 19.66 2.92
N ASP A 112 -30.07 18.78 2.39
CA ASP A 112 -30.16 18.28 1.02
C ASP A 112 -29.72 16.81 0.96
N PRO A 113 -30.65 15.84 0.87
CA PRO A 113 -30.33 14.42 0.85
C PRO A 113 -29.39 13.97 -0.28
N THR A 114 -29.16 14.81 -1.29
CA THR A 114 -28.21 14.55 -2.39
C THR A 114 -26.75 14.86 -2.02
N LEU A 115 -26.53 15.55 -0.91
CA LEU A 115 -25.21 15.93 -0.40
C LEU A 115 -24.80 15.05 0.78
N VAL A 116 -23.50 15.10 1.10
CA VAL A 116 -22.89 14.38 2.20
C VAL A 116 -22.43 15.36 3.27
N SER A 117 -22.65 14.98 4.52
CA SER A 117 -22.09 15.64 5.70
C SER A 117 -21.08 14.74 6.41
N ALA A 118 -20.01 15.34 6.93
CA ALA A 118 -18.94 14.68 7.64
C ALA A 118 -18.88 15.16 9.09
N ARG A 119 -18.99 14.21 10.03
CA ARG A 119 -18.81 14.47 11.44
C ARG A 119 -17.33 14.28 11.80
N CYS A 120 -16.77 15.31 12.40
CA CYS A 120 -15.38 15.36 12.81
C CYS A 120 -15.30 15.59 14.32
N SER A 121 -14.34 14.95 14.97
CA SER A 121 -14.01 15.21 16.37
C SER A 121 -12.64 15.86 16.46
N ASN A 122 -12.53 16.95 17.21
CA ASN A 122 -11.27 17.64 17.51
C ASN A 122 -11.19 18.00 19.01
N ALA A 123 -10.08 18.60 19.43
CA ALA A 123 -9.88 19.01 20.83
C ALA A 123 -10.93 20.01 21.36
N GLY A 124 -11.61 20.74 20.47
CA GLY A 124 -12.69 21.68 20.77
C GLY A 124 -14.09 21.08 20.69
N GLY A 125 -14.21 19.77 20.43
CA GLY A 125 -15.47 19.04 20.37
C GLY A 125 -15.83 18.53 18.98
N ASP A 126 -17.09 18.12 18.84
CA ASP A 126 -17.60 17.59 17.59
C ASP A 126 -18.07 18.71 16.66
N GLN A 127 -17.68 18.61 15.39
CA GLN A 127 -18.03 19.53 14.32
C GLN A 127 -18.66 18.79 13.15
N LEU A 128 -19.64 19.42 12.50
CA LEU A 128 -20.28 18.91 11.29
C LEU A 128 -19.90 19.79 10.11
N PHE A 129 -19.33 19.19 9.08
CA PHE A 129 -19.08 19.83 7.80
C PHE A 129 -20.08 19.28 6.78
N SER A 130 -20.81 20.17 6.12
CA SER A 130 -21.97 19.84 5.29
C SER A 130 -21.81 20.38 3.87
N GLY A 131 -22.60 19.85 2.93
CA GLY A 131 -22.65 20.32 1.55
C GLY A 131 -21.64 19.70 0.59
N PHE A 132 -21.13 18.49 0.86
CA PHE A 132 -20.19 17.83 -0.05
C PHE A 132 -20.90 16.99 -1.12
N ASN A 133 -20.58 17.22 -2.40
CA ASN A 133 -21.05 16.36 -3.50
C ASN A 133 -20.26 15.06 -3.62
N HIS A 134 -18.96 15.11 -3.27
CA HIS A 134 -18.04 13.99 -3.42
C HIS A 134 -17.15 13.88 -2.20
N VAL A 135 -16.89 12.64 -1.78
CA VAL A 135 -15.97 12.33 -0.70
C VAL A 135 -14.90 11.37 -1.23
N ILE A 136 -13.64 11.77 -1.09
CA ILE A 136 -12.49 10.97 -1.49
C ILE A 136 -11.82 10.41 -0.23
N PHE A 137 -11.81 9.09 -0.09
CA PHE A 137 -11.11 8.43 1.01
C PHE A 137 -9.62 8.29 0.69
N ALA A 138 -8.82 9.18 1.27
CA ALA A 138 -7.36 9.08 1.27
C ALA A 138 -6.83 8.43 2.57
N THR A 139 -7.53 7.40 3.07
CA THR A 139 -7.20 6.67 4.30
C THR A 139 -7.16 5.17 4.07
N ARG A 140 -6.66 4.41 5.04
CA ARG A 140 -6.63 2.95 4.97
C ARG A 140 -8.04 2.38 4.91
N ALA A 141 -8.23 1.29 4.19
CA ALA A 141 -9.51 0.57 4.08
C ALA A 141 -10.12 0.26 5.47
N SER A 142 -9.30 -0.17 6.43
CA SER A 142 -9.74 -0.47 7.81
C SER A 142 -10.33 0.74 8.55
N ARG A 143 -9.98 1.96 8.16
CA ARG A 143 -10.56 3.20 8.69
C ARG A 143 -11.74 3.69 7.84
N ALA A 144 -11.70 3.49 6.53
CA ALA A 144 -12.78 3.88 5.62
C ALA A 144 -14.06 3.05 5.83
N ILE A 145 -13.93 1.73 6.04
CA ILE A 145 -15.08 0.80 6.20
C ILE A 145 -16.11 1.27 7.25
N PRO A 146 -15.75 1.56 8.52
CA PRO A 146 -16.74 1.98 9.51
C PRO A 146 -17.43 3.30 9.14
N ILE A 147 -16.71 4.22 8.47
CA ILE A 147 -17.26 5.50 7.99
C ILE A 147 -18.25 5.27 6.83
N LEU A 148 -17.92 4.37 5.89
CA LEU A 148 -18.83 4.01 4.80
C LEU A 148 -20.08 3.28 5.33
N LYS A 149 -19.93 2.45 6.37
CA LYS A 149 -21.06 1.80 7.03
C LYS A 149 -22.00 2.81 7.69
N SER A 150 -21.46 3.85 8.34
CA SER A 150 -22.31 4.93 8.89
C SER A 150 -23.05 5.66 7.78
N TYR A 151 -22.37 5.91 6.65
CA TYR A 151 -22.98 6.56 5.50
C TYR A 151 -24.11 5.72 4.93
N ALA A 152 -23.88 4.44 4.64
CA ALA A 152 -24.89 3.53 4.12
C ALA A 152 -26.12 3.45 5.04
N ALA A 153 -25.92 3.46 6.36
CA ALA A 153 -27.01 3.46 7.34
C ALA A 153 -27.82 4.77 7.36
N SER A 154 -27.23 5.90 6.95
CA SER A 154 -27.91 7.19 6.88
C SER A 154 -28.73 7.39 5.60
N LEU A 155 -28.54 6.55 4.57
CA LEU A 155 -29.20 6.71 3.28
C LEU A 155 -30.65 6.21 3.35
N HIS A 156 -31.58 7.02 2.82
CA HIS A 156 -33.00 6.64 2.79
C HIS A 156 -33.26 5.48 1.80
N PRO A 157 -33.83 4.33 2.23
CA PRO A 157 -33.93 3.12 1.39
C PRO A 157 -34.73 3.31 0.10
N SER A 158 -35.80 4.12 0.14
CA SER A 158 -36.69 4.33 -1.01
C SER A 158 -36.12 5.25 -2.09
N ALA A 159 -35.17 6.13 -1.75
CA ALA A 159 -34.57 7.07 -2.69
C ALA A 159 -33.21 6.57 -3.20
N ASN A 160 -32.48 5.83 -2.37
CA ASN A 160 -31.05 5.58 -2.58
C ASN A 160 -30.69 4.09 -2.66
N GLY A 161 -31.64 3.19 -2.92
CA GLY A 161 -31.41 1.74 -2.92
C GLY A 161 -30.21 1.29 -3.77
N TYR A 162 -30.06 1.83 -4.99
CA TYR A 162 -28.91 1.56 -5.86
C TYR A 162 -27.60 2.12 -5.28
N HIS A 163 -27.62 3.34 -4.75
CA HIS A 163 -26.44 3.98 -4.15
C HIS A 163 -25.96 3.23 -2.91
N THR A 164 -26.88 2.78 -2.06
CA THR A 164 -26.58 1.95 -0.90
C THR A 164 -25.90 0.64 -1.32
N GLN A 165 -26.35 0.02 -2.41
CA GLN A 165 -25.69 -1.18 -2.94
C GLN A 165 -24.25 -0.88 -3.38
N LEU A 166 -24.02 0.22 -4.12
CA LEU A 166 -22.67 0.63 -4.53
C LEU A 166 -21.73 0.84 -3.33
N VAL A 167 -22.22 1.48 -2.26
CA VAL A 167 -21.45 1.67 -1.02
C VAL A 167 -21.13 0.34 -0.36
N ASN A 168 -22.08 -0.61 -0.36
CA ASN A 168 -21.85 -1.96 0.18
C ASN A 168 -20.83 -2.76 -0.64
N ASP A 169 -20.86 -2.64 -1.97
CA ASP A 169 -19.88 -3.29 -2.84
C ASP A 169 -18.47 -2.72 -2.60
N GLN A 170 -18.35 -1.40 -2.39
CA GLN A 170 -17.10 -0.76 -1.97
C GLN A 170 -16.62 -1.29 -0.62
N ILE A 171 -17.50 -1.42 0.37
CA ILE A 171 -17.16 -1.99 1.69
C ILE A 171 -16.63 -3.42 1.52
N ALA A 172 -17.29 -4.26 0.71
CA ALA A 172 -16.89 -5.64 0.46
C ALA A 172 -15.50 -5.73 -0.19
N CYS A 173 -15.21 -4.86 -1.16
CA CYS A 173 -13.89 -4.73 -1.77
C CYS A 173 -12.82 -4.32 -0.73
N LEU A 174 -13.10 -3.28 0.04
CA LEU A 174 -12.18 -2.76 1.06
C LEU A 174 -11.87 -3.77 2.17
N GLN A 175 -12.78 -4.70 2.47
CA GLN A 175 -12.58 -5.76 3.45
C GLN A 175 -11.53 -6.80 3.04
N GLN A 176 -11.18 -6.88 1.75
CA GLN A 176 -10.15 -7.81 1.27
C GLN A 176 -8.73 -7.37 1.62
N PHE A 177 -8.54 -6.10 2.02
CA PHE A 177 -7.22 -5.55 2.35
C PHE A 177 -6.66 -6.17 3.64
N LYS A 178 -5.47 -6.76 3.52
CA LYS A 178 -4.69 -7.26 4.65
C LYS A 178 -3.69 -6.21 5.10
N TYR A 179 -3.48 -6.12 6.41
CA TYR A 179 -2.52 -5.20 7.01
C TYR A 179 -1.51 -5.97 7.85
N ARG A 180 -0.25 -5.53 7.81
CA ARG A 180 0.80 -5.98 8.71
C ARG A 180 1.21 -4.82 9.62
N GLN A 181 1.50 -5.15 10.87
CA GLN A 181 2.05 -4.17 11.79
C GLN A 181 3.51 -3.94 11.42
N SER A 182 3.86 -2.67 11.21
CA SER A 182 5.24 -2.23 11.08
C SER A 182 5.54 -1.24 12.19
N ILE A 183 6.71 -1.39 12.81
CA ILE A 183 7.20 -0.49 13.85
C ILE A 183 8.47 0.14 13.31
N VAL A 184 8.45 1.45 13.13
CA VAL A 184 9.63 2.23 12.74
C VAL A 184 10.28 2.76 14.01
N ILE A 185 11.53 2.36 14.23
CA ILE A 185 12.31 2.78 15.40
C ILE A 185 13.40 3.73 14.92
N ASN A 186 13.25 5.02 15.22
CA ASN A 186 14.31 6.00 15.00
C ASN A 186 15.27 5.96 16.17
N ARG A 187 16.52 5.59 15.92
CA ARG A 187 17.59 5.50 16.92
C ARG A 187 18.90 6.03 16.35
N THR A 188 19.82 6.37 17.24
CA THR A 188 21.19 6.82 16.91
C THR A 188 22.26 5.87 17.45
N ASP A 189 21.87 4.69 17.90
CA ASP A 189 22.79 3.69 18.45
C ASP A 189 23.28 2.76 17.33
N ASP A 190 24.59 2.73 17.16
CA ASP A 190 25.34 2.01 16.13
C ASP A 190 25.33 0.48 16.32
N SER A 191 24.82 -0.04 17.44
CA SER A 191 24.72 -1.49 17.69
C SER A 191 23.84 -2.25 16.69
N PHE A 192 23.07 -1.53 15.87
CA PHE A 192 22.22 -2.09 14.81
C PHE A 192 22.88 -2.04 13.43
N LEU A 193 24.06 -1.43 13.31
CA LEU A 193 24.83 -1.44 12.08
C LEU A 193 25.56 -2.78 11.93
N PRO A 194 25.80 -3.26 10.69
CA PRO A 194 26.62 -4.42 10.47
C PRO A 194 28.02 -4.28 11.10
N ASP A 195 28.55 -5.39 11.63
CA ASP A 195 29.89 -5.43 12.24
C ASP A 195 30.99 -5.14 11.21
N ASN A 196 30.75 -5.50 9.94
CA ASN A 196 31.68 -5.27 8.86
C ASN A 196 31.69 -3.78 8.46
N ALA A 197 32.84 -3.12 8.61
CA ALA A 197 33.00 -1.71 8.27
C ALA A 197 32.74 -1.38 6.78
N LYS A 198 32.75 -2.36 5.88
CA LYS A 198 32.37 -2.16 4.47
C LYS A 198 30.87 -2.12 4.22
N ASP A 199 30.09 -2.60 5.19
CA ASP A 199 28.63 -2.64 5.17
C ASP A 199 28.01 -1.56 6.10
N ARG A 200 28.86 -0.70 6.68
CA ARG A 200 28.48 0.54 7.38
C ARG A 200 28.42 1.70 6.40
#